data_AF-A0A3R7J680-F1
#
_entry.id   AF-A0A3R7J680-F1
#
_cell.length_a   1.000
_cell.length_b   1.000
_cell.length_c   1.000
_cell.angle_alpha   90.00
_cell.angle_beta   90.00
_cell.angle_gamma   90.00
#
_symmetry.space_group_name_H-M   'P 1'
#
loop_
_entity.id
_entity.type
_entity.pdbx_description
1 polymer ?
#
loop_
_entity_poly.entity_id
_entity_poly.type
_entity_poly.pdbx_seq_one_letter_code
_entity_poly.pdbx_strand_id
1 'polypeptide(L)'
;MGGKTRFVMNPFAPLELSPGDKAQLQQTANTFLTQSLHSYEIYLKVDERQVDENRWKPLKVKDNMRLYIEREIRTTTDGNHSMMNEASEQAGTPVALLEGKMQGSLEDVVFGTVATTSEDMCFNATYVDTLSGAAVLCTVAEPTLEEPLNTVTMKWQELDLMLHSNKRDFVFLEATGFTHLANGERIGYKLMYSIGFPQTPELPSRVRGSVNVFFLYRQEHDQCVEVYASGVVAHGSSVESFLVAPSAMKFYTCTKYAHCGEMKKLTWLMHRRFATDKQRGAPIGEGNCVNCGIPISSKIFGRFGRSRDSCKLCHRLVCGTCRVKKRLNFVTLEMTFEERKTSFCPVCIKEAFEIDSQDAARAQIMSTGSQYAYHSGTDYSFASSSGVLFTERFWHDVQVSIVLGVGGLMAGTITWPVGTRLGRVVAELVVVLVALDSALGE
;
A
#
# COMPACT_ATOMS: atom_id res chain seq x y z
N MET A 1 -16.76 14.25 4.25
CA MET A 1 -17.00 13.19 3.25
C MET A 1 -15.66 12.93 2.59
N GLY A 2 -15.02 11.78 2.85
CA GLY A 2 -13.77 11.42 2.17
C GLY A 2 -14.09 10.92 0.77
N GLY A 3 -13.45 11.47 -0.25
CA GLY A 3 -13.65 11.03 -1.64
C GLY A 3 -13.23 9.56 -1.79
N LYS A 4 -14.07 8.77 -2.45
CA LYS A 4 -13.69 7.42 -2.88
C LYS A 4 -12.77 7.55 -4.10
N THR A 5 -11.48 7.31 -3.92
CA THR A 5 -10.57 7.17 -5.06
C THR A 5 -10.64 5.74 -5.58
N ARG A 6 -10.98 5.57 -6.85
CA ARG A 6 -11.04 4.28 -7.53
C ARG A 6 -9.80 4.10 -8.39
N PHE A 7 -9.08 3.00 -8.19
CA PHE A 7 -7.95 2.67 -9.05
C PHE A 7 -8.46 2.13 -10.39
N VAL A 8 -7.80 2.55 -11.47
CA VAL A 8 -7.95 1.90 -12.76
C VAL A 8 -7.34 0.49 -12.65
N MET A 9 -8.14 -0.52 -13.01
CA MET A 9 -7.72 -1.92 -13.05
C MET A 9 -6.78 -2.19 -14.24
N ASN A 10 -6.23 -3.40 -14.32
CA ASN A 10 -5.38 -3.82 -15.45
C ASN A 10 -6.07 -3.51 -16.79
N PRO A 11 -5.52 -2.59 -17.61
CA PRO A 11 -6.13 -2.18 -18.87
C PRO A 11 -5.75 -3.08 -20.04
N PHE A 12 -4.92 -4.10 -19.83
CA PHE A 12 -4.40 -4.98 -20.87
C PHE A 12 -5.00 -6.38 -20.80
N ALA A 13 -4.86 -7.12 -21.89
CA ALA A 13 -5.04 -8.57 -21.88
C ALA A 13 -4.00 -9.23 -20.95
N PRO A 14 -4.25 -10.46 -20.46
CA PRO A 14 -3.26 -11.20 -19.68
C PRO A 14 -1.91 -11.28 -20.38
N LEU A 15 -0.84 -10.92 -19.65
CA LEU A 15 0.53 -10.98 -20.16
C LEU A 15 1.13 -12.35 -19.88
N GLU A 16 1.09 -13.24 -20.87
CA GLU A 16 1.71 -14.55 -20.79
C GLU A 16 3.15 -14.48 -21.33
N LEU A 17 4.10 -14.92 -20.49
CA LEU A 17 5.52 -14.94 -20.82
C LEU A 17 6.02 -16.38 -20.89
N SER A 18 6.81 -16.68 -21.93
CA SER A 18 7.48 -17.97 -22.03
C SER A 18 8.56 -18.11 -20.94
N PRO A 19 9.00 -19.33 -20.59
CA PRO A 19 10.11 -19.52 -19.68
C PRO A 19 11.40 -18.81 -20.14
N GLY A 20 11.63 -18.72 -21.45
CA GLY A 20 12.77 -17.99 -22.03
C GLY A 20 12.67 -16.49 -21.80
N ASP A 21 11.50 -15.90 -22.03
CA ASP A 21 11.26 -14.47 -21.77
C ASP A 21 11.46 -14.16 -20.29
N LYS A 22 10.96 -15.02 -19.39
CA LYS A 22 11.15 -14.84 -17.94
C LYS A 22 12.63 -14.85 -17.56
N ALA A 23 13.42 -15.78 -18.10
CA ALA A 23 14.86 -15.84 -17.86
C ALA A 23 15.58 -14.58 -18.39
N GLN A 24 15.21 -14.07 -19.57
CA GLN A 24 15.78 -12.85 -20.13
C GLN A 24 15.44 -11.61 -19.27
N LEU A 25 14.21 -11.52 -18.75
CA LEU A 25 13.79 -10.45 -17.86
C LEU A 25 14.57 -10.48 -16.53
N GLN A 26 14.75 -11.67 -15.95
CA GLN A 26 15.60 -11.84 -14.76
C GLN A 26 17.05 -11.41 -15.04
N GLN A 27 17.62 -11.80 -16.17
CA GLN A 27 18.97 -11.38 -16.57
C GLN A 27 19.06 -9.86 -16.75
N THR A 28 18.03 -9.24 -17.32
CA THR A 28 17.94 -7.78 -17.47
C THR A 28 17.95 -7.08 -16.11
N ALA A 29 17.11 -7.53 -15.17
CA ALA A 29 17.10 -7.01 -13.80
C ALA A 29 18.47 -7.16 -13.11
N ASN A 30 19.11 -8.33 -13.24
CA ASN A 30 20.42 -8.59 -12.63
C ASN A 30 21.54 -7.74 -13.24
N THR A 31 21.52 -7.52 -14.55
CA THR A 31 22.48 -6.65 -15.23
C THR A 31 22.33 -5.21 -14.76
N PHE A 32 21.09 -4.72 -14.71
CA PHE A 32 20.80 -3.38 -14.23
C PHE A 32 21.20 -3.20 -12.75
N LEU A 33 20.90 -4.19 -11.90
CA LEU A 33 21.34 -4.19 -10.50
C LEU A 33 22.87 -4.14 -10.39
N THR A 34 23.59 -4.98 -11.15
CA THR A 34 25.07 -5.03 -11.11
C THR A 34 25.69 -3.67 -11.49
N GLN A 35 25.18 -3.03 -12.54
CA GLN A 35 25.63 -1.69 -12.93
C GLN A 35 25.30 -0.63 -11.87
N SER A 36 24.13 -0.73 -11.25
CA SER A 36 23.68 0.17 -10.17
C SER A 36 24.57 0.04 -8.92
N LEU A 37 24.90 -1.19 -8.54
CA LEU A 37 25.83 -1.49 -7.44
C LEU A 37 27.20 -0.90 -7.72
N HIS A 38 27.72 -1.09 -8.93
CA HIS A 38 29.01 -0.52 -9.32
C HIS A 38 29.03 1.01 -9.20
N SER A 39 27.98 1.70 -9.66
CA SER A 39 27.86 3.15 -9.50
C SER A 39 27.83 3.57 -8.02
N TYR A 40 27.11 2.84 -7.18
CA TYR A 40 27.05 3.13 -5.75
C TYR A 40 28.40 2.86 -5.05
N GLU A 41 29.13 1.83 -5.44
CA GLU A 41 30.46 1.57 -4.89
C GLU A 41 31.47 2.66 -5.25
N ILE A 42 31.41 3.22 -6.47
CA ILE A 42 32.20 4.38 -6.86
C ILE A 42 31.86 5.57 -5.96
N TYR A 43 30.56 5.87 -5.80
CA TYR A 43 30.09 6.92 -4.90
C TYR A 43 30.61 6.76 -3.46
N LEU A 44 30.61 5.53 -2.94
CA LEU A 44 31.08 5.23 -1.60
C LEU A 44 32.60 5.33 -1.43
N LYS A 45 33.37 4.79 -2.38
CA LYS A 45 34.82 4.54 -2.22
C LYS A 45 35.69 5.60 -2.91
N VAL A 46 35.26 6.09 -4.06
CA VAL A 46 36.03 7.01 -4.92
C VAL A 46 35.60 8.44 -4.65
N ASP A 47 34.29 8.68 -4.65
CA ASP A 47 33.74 10.03 -4.48
C ASP A 47 33.60 10.41 -2.99
N GLU A 48 33.92 9.50 -2.06
CA GLU A 48 33.82 9.70 -0.61
C GLU A 48 32.46 10.26 -0.18
N ARG A 49 31.39 9.78 -0.82
CA ARG A 49 30.00 10.22 -0.61
C ARG A 49 29.78 11.71 -0.91
N GLN A 50 30.59 12.28 -1.79
CA GLN A 50 30.42 13.65 -2.29
C GLN A 50 29.82 13.63 -3.70
N VAL A 51 28.84 14.49 -3.92
CA VAL A 51 28.22 14.67 -5.24
C VAL A 51 28.98 15.76 -5.98
N ASP A 52 29.49 15.46 -7.17
CA ASP A 52 30.13 16.47 -8.03
C ASP A 52 29.12 17.51 -8.53
N GLU A 53 29.17 18.73 -8.00
CA GLU A 53 28.25 19.82 -8.33
C GLU A 53 28.47 20.41 -9.75
N ASN A 54 29.61 20.12 -10.39
CA ASN A 54 29.82 20.47 -11.79
C ASN A 54 28.94 19.61 -12.69
N ARG A 55 28.79 18.33 -12.35
CA ARG A 55 27.93 17.38 -13.05
C ARG A 55 26.46 17.47 -12.61
N TRP A 56 26.23 17.58 -11.32
CA TRP A 56 24.90 17.50 -10.70
C TRP A 56 24.40 18.87 -10.25
N LYS A 57 23.23 19.26 -10.75
CA LYS A 57 22.53 20.47 -10.29
C LYS A 57 21.58 20.10 -9.15
N PRO A 58 21.69 20.72 -7.96
CA PRO A 58 20.72 20.52 -6.88
C PRO A 58 19.31 20.94 -7.32
N LEU A 59 18.34 20.05 -7.17
CA LEU A 59 16.93 20.32 -7.45
C LEU A 59 16.16 20.63 -6.17
N LYS A 60 16.31 19.78 -5.15
CA LYS A 60 15.57 19.91 -3.90
C LYS A 60 16.32 19.26 -2.75
N VAL A 61 16.38 19.98 -1.63
CA VAL A 61 16.70 19.41 -0.32
C VAL A 61 15.41 19.37 0.49
N LYS A 62 15.10 18.23 1.08
CA LYS A 62 13.95 18.05 1.96
C LYS A 62 14.27 16.97 2.98
N ASP A 63 14.00 17.27 4.25
CA ASP A 63 14.36 16.41 5.36
C ASP A 63 15.87 16.09 5.30
N ASN A 64 16.26 14.82 5.45
CA ASN A 64 17.66 14.36 5.33
C ASN A 64 17.98 13.80 3.95
N MET A 65 17.33 14.30 2.90
CA MET A 65 17.48 13.85 1.52
C MET A 65 17.82 15.02 0.59
N ARG A 66 18.70 14.74 -0.38
CA ARG A 66 19.13 15.68 -1.41
C ARG A 66 18.90 15.07 -2.78
N LEU A 67 18.13 15.78 -3.60
CA LEU A 67 17.78 15.41 -4.97
C LEU A 67 18.48 16.34 -5.95
N TYR A 68 19.11 15.74 -6.95
CA TYR A 68 19.86 16.40 -8.01
C TYR A 68 19.34 15.95 -9.37
N ILE A 69 19.58 16.79 -10.38
CA ILE A 69 19.42 16.46 -11.79
C ILE A 69 20.76 16.70 -12.47
N GLU A 70 21.19 15.78 -13.30
CA GLU A 70 22.40 15.92 -14.12
C GLU A 70 22.25 17.09 -15.09
N ARG A 71 23.30 17.90 -15.25
CA ARG A 71 23.23 19.11 -16.09
C ARG A 71 23.10 18.80 -17.57
N GLU A 72 23.65 17.67 -18.00
CA GLU A 72 23.68 17.23 -19.38
C GLU A 72 22.97 15.88 -19.53
N ILE A 73 22.40 15.65 -20.71
CA ILE A 73 21.84 14.35 -21.08
C ILE A 73 23.03 13.44 -21.41
N ARG A 74 23.04 12.22 -20.88
CA ARG A 74 24.11 11.28 -21.17
C ARG A 74 24.01 10.78 -22.60
N THR A 75 25.16 10.59 -23.25
CA THR A 75 25.27 10.03 -24.59
C THR A 75 26.08 8.73 -24.55
N THR A 76 25.84 7.84 -25.50
CA THR A 76 26.64 6.60 -25.68
C THR A 76 27.83 6.78 -26.64
N THR A 77 28.06 8.00 -27.13
CA THR A 77 29.08 8.33 -28.15
C THR A 77 30.53 8.04 -27.74
N ASP A 78 30.81 8.05 -26.43
CA ASP A 78 32.17 7.95 -25.90
C ASP A 78 32.55 6.49 -25.52
N GLY A 79 31.79 5.50 -26.02
CA GLY A 79 32.03 4.08 -25.76
C GLY A 79 31.56 3.57 -24.40
N ASN A 80 30.95 4.44 -23.57
CA ASN A 80 30.35 4.06 -22.28
C ASN A 80 28.88 3.66 -22.46
N HIS A 81 28.65 2.38 -22.73
CA HIS A 81 27.32 1.77 -22.91
C HIS A 81 26.78 1.18 -21.60
N SER A 82 26.43 2.05 -20.63
CA SER A 82 25.63 1.61 -19.48
C SER A 82 24.14 1.71 -19.80
N MET A 83 23.32 0.86 -19.18
CA MET A 83 21.86 0.88 -19.36
C MET A 83 21.25 2.24 -18.96
N MET A 84 21.88 2.95 -18.02
CA MET A 84 21.46 4.30 -17.62
C MET A 84 21.76 5.35 -18.71
N ASN A 85 22.89 5.23 -19.39
CA ASN A 85 23.25 6.15 -20.48
C ASN A 85 22.30 5.96 -21.66
N GLU A 86 22.05 4.71 -22.06
CA GLU A 86 21.09 4.37 -23.10
C GLU A 86 19.68 4.87 -22.76
N ALA A 87 19.24 4.68 -21.52
CA ALA A 87 17.95 5.19 -21.05
C ALA A 87 17.85 6.72 -21.12
N SER A 88 18.91 7.44 -20.74
CA SER A 88 18.94 8.91 -20.76
C SER A 88 18.94 9.45 -22.19
N GLU A 89 19.76 8.86 -23.06
CA GLU A 89 19.87 9.22 -24.47
C GLU A 89 18.56 8.95 -25.23
N GLN A 90 18.02 7.73 -25.12
CA GLN A 90 16.78 7.33 -25.78
C GLN A 90 15.59 8.19 -25.32
N ALA A 91 15.56 8.58 -24.06
CA ALA A 91 14.51 9.42 -23.50
C ALA A 91 14.73 10.92 -23.71
N GLY A 92 15.93 11.35 -24.14
CA GLY A 92 16.32 12.76 -24.16
C GLY A 92 16.11 13.46 -22.80
N THR A 93 16.30 12.73 -21.70
CA THR A 93 15.96 13.18 -20.34
C THR A 93 17.17 13.02 -19.42
N PRO A 94 17.55 14.05 -18.63
CA PRO A 94 18.69 13.95 -17.73
C PRO A 94 18.42 12.98 -16.59
N VAL A 95 19.49 12.39 -16.07
CA VAL A 95 19.43 11.47 -14.93
C VAL A 95 19.15 12.25 -13.65
N ALA A 96 18.32 11.69 -12.77
CA ALA A 96 18.15 12.16 -11.40
C ALA A 96 19.02 11.34 -10.43
N LEU A 97 19.47 11.98 -9.35
CA LEU A 97 20.20 11.34 -8.25
C LEU A 97 19.58 11.79 -6.94
N LEU A 98 19.23 10.84 -6.07
CA LEU A 98 18.80 11.08 -4.71
C LEU A 98 19.76 10.38 -3.75
N GLU A 99 20.28 11.13 -2.79
CA GLU A 99 21.06 10.56 -1.68
C GLU A 99 20.66 11.17 -0.34
N GLY A 100 20.76 10.37 0.72
CA GLY A 100 20.42 10.81 2.06
C GLY A 100 20.02 9.69 3.00
N LYS A 101 19.30 10.03 4.06
CA LYS A 101 18.95 9.11 5.15
C LYS A 101 17.47 9.21 5.50
N MET A 102 16.87 8.09 5.88
CA MET A 102 15.50 8.00 6.34
C MET A 102 15.39 7.17 7.63
N GLN A 103 14.30 7.38 8.36
CA GLN A 103 13.99 6.60 9.54
C GLN A 103 13.38 5.25 9.16
N GLY A 104 13.80 4.19 9.84
CA GLY A 104 13.22 2.84 9.72
C GLY A 104 14.26 1.72 9.73
N SER A 105 13.79 0.50 9.50
CA SER A 105 14.64 -0.67 9.28
C SER A 105 14.73 -1.01 7.79
N LEU A 106 15.84 -1.63 7.40
CA LEU A 106 16.07 -2.09 6.04
C LEU A 106 15.02 -3.11 5.60
N GLU A 107 14.66 -4.02 6.51
CA GLU A 107 13.62 -5.03 6.32
C GLU A 107 12.24 -4.40 6.05
N ASP A 108 11.87 -3.37 6.81
CA ASP A 108 10.60 -2.65 6.60
C ASP A 108 10.58 -1.89 5.29
N VAL A 109 11.71 -1.29 4.90
CA VAL A 109 11.82 -0.61 3.61
C VAL A 109 11.59 -1.61 2.48
N VAL A 110 12.33 -2.71 2.43
CA VAL A 110 12.19 -3.70 1.34
C VAL A 110 10.78 -4.30 1.35
N PHE A 111 10.23 -4.67 2.52
CA PHE A 111 8.88 -5.20 2.61
C PHE A 111 7.77 -4.22 2.17
N GLY A 112 7.97 -2.93 2.44
CA GLY A 112 7.11 -1.85 1.96
C GLY A 112 7.10 -1.72 0.43
N THR A 113 8.15 -2.18 -0.26
CA THR A 113 8.21 -2.16 -1.72
C THR A 113 7.52 -3.35 -2.37
N VAL A 114 7.50 -4.51 -1.69
CA VAL A 114 6.93 -5.76 -2.21
C VAL A 114 5.45 -5.58 -2.54
N ALA A 115 5.06 -5.94 -3.75
CA ALA A 115 3.66 -6.09 -4.12
C ALA A 115 3.56 -7.13 -5.24
N THR A 116 2.98 -8.28 -4.90
CA THR A 116 2.87 -9.44 -5.79
C THR A 116 1.51 -9.55 -6.46
N THR A 117 0.49 -8.86 -5.92
CA THR A 117 -0.82 -8.71 -6.57
C THR A 117 -1.16 -7.25 -6.84
N SER A 118 -2.18 -7.03 -7.68
CA SER A 118 -2.68 -5.67 -7.97
C SER A 118 -3.26 -5.00 -6.72
N GLU A 119 -3.90 -5.76 -5.84
CA GLU A 119 -4.41 -5.27 -4.55
C GLU A 119 -3.27 -4.86 -3.62
N ASP A 120 -2.16 -5.60 -3.59
CA ASP A 120 -0.96 -5.21 -2.83
C ASP A 120 -0.39 -3.88 -3.37
N MET A 121 -0.35 -3.71 -4.70
CA MET A 121 0.10 -2.45 -5.30
C MET A 121 -0.82 -1.28 -4.92
N CYS A 122 -2.13 -1.48 -4.97
CA CYS A 122 -3.10 -0.48 -4.54
C CYS A 122 -2.95 -0.14 -3.06
N PHE A 123 -2.77 -1.14 -2.20
CA PHE A 123 -2.51 -0.94 -0.78
C PHE A 123 -1.23 -0.10 -0.57
N ASN A 124 -0.12 -0.49 -1.19
CA ASN A 124 1.15 0.25 -1.10
C ASN A 124 1.01 1.70 -1.57
N ALA A 125 0.28 1.92 -2.67
CA ALA A 125 0.02 3.27 -3.20
C ALA A 125 -0.61 4.18 -2.13
N THR A 126 -1.54 3.68 -1.32
CA THR A 126 -2.18 4.50 -0.26
C THR A 126 -1.21 5.07 0.78
N TYR A 127 -0.03 4.49 0.94
CA TYR A 127 1.00 4.99 1.87
C TYR A 127 2.17 5.67 1.15
N VAL A 128 2.45 5.30 -0.11
CA VAL A 128 3.67 5.69 -0.82
C VAL A 128 3.43 6.78 -1.86
N ASP A 129 2.47 6.59 -2.77
CA ASP A 129 2.31 7.48 -3.91
C ASP A 129 0.85 7.65 -4.35
N THR A 130 0.54 8.78 -4.95
CA THR A 130 -0.78 9.07 -5.51
C THR A 130 -0.90 8.47 -6.90
N LEU A 131 -1.04 7.15 -6.98
CA LEU A 131 -1.34 6.44 -8.22
C LEU A 131 -2.85 6.51 -8.50
N SER A 132 -3.24 6.68 -9.76
CA SER A 132 -4.64 6.57 -10.21
C SER A 132 -4.96 5.21 -10.83
N GLY A 133 -3.95 4.41 -11.12
CA GLY A 133 -4.07 3.04 -11.63
C GLY A 133 -2.83 2.23 -11.26
N ALA A 134 -3.01 0.95 -10.96
CA ALA A 134 -1.93 0.05 -10.55
C ALA A 134 -2.34 -1.40 -10.83
N ALA A 135 -1.48 -2.17 -11.49
CA ALA A 135 -1.72 -3.58 -11.76
C ALA A 135 -0.41 -4.36 -11.82
N VAL A 136 -0.40 -5.56 -11.23
CA VAL A 136 0.59 -6.59 -11.54
C VAL A 136 0.12 -7.30 -12.81
N LEU A 137 0.95 -7.26 -13.85
CA LEU A 137 0.65 -7.84 -15.16
C LEU A 137 0.99 -9.33 -15.20
N CYS A 138 2.15 -9.70 -14.68
CA CYS A 138 2.54 -11.09 -14.47
C CYS A 138 3.73 -11.22 -13.51
N THR A 139 3.88 -12.40 -12.92
CA THR A 139 5.04 -12.76 -12.11
C THR A 139 6.13 -13.39 -12.97
N VAL A 140 7.31 -12.77 -12.96
CA VAL A 140 8.50 -13.24 -13.66
C VAL A 140 9.26 -14.24 -12.78
N ALA A 141 9.43 -13.92 -11.50
CA ALA A 141 10.00 -14.80 -10.48
C ALA A 141 9.10 -14.77 -9.24
N GLU A 142 8.60 -15.94 -8.84
CA GLU A 142 7.81 -16.08 -7.62
C GLU A 142 8.72 -15.94 -6.39
N PRO A 143 8.30 -15.21 -5.34
CA PRO A 143 9.02 -15.21 -4.08
C PRO A 143 8.97 -16.61 -3.43
N THR A 144 10.03 -16.97 -2.72
CA THR A 144 10.13 -18.25 -2.02
C THR A 144 9.95 -18.04 -0.51
N LEU A 145 9.72 -19.11 0.26
CA LEU A 145 9.65 -19.01 1.72
C LEU A 145 11.01 -18.64 2.35
N GLU A 146 12.11 -18.96 1.68
CA GLU A 146 13.47 -18.62 2.11
C GLU A 146 13.79 -17.16 1.79
N GLU A 147 13.38 -16.68 0.61
CA GLU A 147 13.57 -15.31 0.15
C GLU A 147 12.21 -14.61 -0.12
N PRO A 148 11.40 -14.36 0.91
CA PRO A 148 10.01 -13.92 0.73
C PRO A 148 9.90 -12.46 0.29
N LEU A 149 11.01 -11.72 0.34
CA LEU A 149 11.10 -10.33 -0.10
C LEU A 149 11.78 -10.18 -1.47
N ASN A 150 12.25 -11.29 -2.06
CA ASN A 150 12.81 -11.30 -3.40
C ASN A 150 11.68 -11.48 -4.41
N THR A 151 11.41 -10.46 -5.22
CA THR A 151 10.35 -10.51 -6.22
C THR A 151 10.82 -9.95 -7.55
N VAL A 152 10.34 -10.53 -8.65
CA VAL A 152 10.51 -9.99 -10.01
C VAL A 152 9.17 -10.06 -10.73
N THR A 153 8.61 -8.92 -11.10
CA THR A 153 7.23 -8.81 -11.61
C THR A 153 7.12 -7.77 -12.71
N MET A 154 6.26 -8.01 -13.69
CA MET A 154 5.85 -6.99 -14.65
C MET A 154 4.69 -6.21 -14.07
N LYS A 155 4.77 -4.88 -14.12
CA LYS A 155 3.79 -3.97 -13.52
C LYS A 155 3.37 -2.90 -14.50
N TRP A 156 2.14 -2.43 -14.29
CA TRP A 156 1.61 -1.21 -14.88
C TRP A 156 1.19 -0.24 -13.79
N GLN A 157 1.45 1.05 -13.99
CA GLN A 157 0.92 2.11 -13.14
C GLN A 157 0.52 3.34 -13.95
N GLU A 158 -0.48 4.06 -13.44
CA GLU A 158 -0.94 5.33 -13.98
C GLU A 158 -0.70 6.44 -12.95
N LEU A 159 -0.06 7.50 -13.41
CA LEU A 159 0.20 8.72 -12.67
C LEU A 159 -0.70 9.84 -13.16
N ASP A 160 -1.32 10.51 -12.20
CA ASP A 160 -1.95 11.80 -12.40
C ASP A 160 -0.91 12.90 -12.15
N LEU A 161 -0.47 13.55 -13.23
CA LEU A 161 0.41 14.72 -13.14
C LEU A 161 -0.46 15.95 -13.29
N MET A 162 -0.65 16.66 -12.16
CA MET A 162 -1.49 17.86 -12.00
C MET A 162 -1.30 18.97 -13.05
N LEU A 163 -0.23 18.90 -13.85
CA LEU A 163 0.17 19.93 -14.81
C LEU A 163 -0.29 19.62 -16.25
N HIS A 164 -0.82 18.43 -16.55
CA HIS A 164 -1.14 17.99 -17.92
C HIS A 164 -2.52 17.37 -18.04
N SER A 165 -3.18 17.59 -19.19
CA SER A 165 -4.50 17.05 -19.49
C SER A 165 -4.49 15.53 -19.70
N ASN A 166 -3.42 14.99 -20.25
CA ASN A 166 -3.27 13.56 -20.48
C ASN A 166 -2.57 12.91 -19.29
N LYS A 167 -3.13 11.78 -18.82
CA LYS A 167 -2.49 10.95 -17.81
C LYS A 167 -1.22 10.29 -18.36
N ARG A 168 -0.33 9.87 -17.46
CA ARG A 168 0.89 9.15 -17.83
C ARG A 168 0.82 7.72 -17.31
N ASP A 169 1.16 6.77 -18.16
CA ASP A 169 1.21 5.36 -17.77
C ASP A 169 2.59 4.77 -18.00
N PHE A 170 2.93 3.74 -17.23
CA PHE A 170 4.23 3.08 -17.28
C PHE A 170 4.02 1.58 -17.26
N VAL A 171 4.75 0.89 -18.12
CA VAL A 171 4.92 -0.57 -18.07
C VAL A 171 6.38 -0.85 -17.79
N PHE A 172 6.66 -1.62 -16.75
CA PHE A 172 8.02 -1.85 -16.28
C PHE A 172 8.16 -3.18 -15.56
N LEU A 173 9.37 -3.72 -15.64
CA LEU A 173 9.86 -4.77 -14.77
C LEU A 173 10.22 -4.15 -13.43
N GLU A 174 9.69 -4.69 -12.34
CA GLU A 174 10.10 -4.35 -10.98
C GLU A 174 10.80 -5.54 -10.35
N ALA A 175 11.97 -5.31 -9.76
CA ALA A 175 12.60 -6.29 -8.87
C ALA A 175 12.97 -5.67 -7.52
N THR A 176 12.81 -6.46 -6.47
CA THR A 176 13.10 -6.06 -5.08
C THR A 176 13.74 -7.22 -4.35
N GLY A 177 14.57 -6.94 -3.36
CA GLY A 177 15.22 -7.98 -2.58
C GLY A 177 16.40 -7.44 -1.77
N PHE A 178 17.28 -8.36 -1.38
CA PHE A 178 18.55 -8.04 -0.75
C PHE A 178 19.71 -8.54 -1.59
N THR A 179 20.84 -7.85 -1.50
CA THR A 179 22.11 -8.27 -2.11
C THR A 179 23.25 -7.83 -1.21
N HIS A 180 24.49 -8.10 -1.62
CA HIS A 180 25.69 -7.72 -0.89
C HIS A 180 26.58 -6.84 -1.76
N LEU A 181 27.17 -5.83 -1.13
CA LEU A 181 28.29 -5.07 -1.70
C LEU A 181 29.55 -5.94 -1.72
N ALA A 182 30.59 -5.50 -2.44
CA ALA A 182 31.87 -6.23 -2.52
C ALA A 182 32.57 -6.39 -1.16
N ASN A 183 32.27 -5.54 -0.18
CA ASN A 183 32.76 -5.67 1.20
C ASN A 183 31.96 -6.68 2.05
N GLY A 184 30.93 -7.33 1.49
CA GLY A 184 30.03 -8.25 2.19
C GLY A 184 28.90 -7.57 2.97
N GLU A 185 28.77 -6.24 2.92
CA GLU A 185 27.68 -5.53 3.58
C GLU A 185 26.35 -5.80 2.85
N ARG A 186 25.35 -6.26 3.60
CA ARG A 186 24.01 -6.53 3.07
C ARG A 186 23.25 -5.22 2.87
N ILE A 187 22.65 -5.08 1.69
CA ILE A 187 21.81 -3.95 1.31
C ILE A 187 20.50 -4.43 0.71
N GLY A 188 19.48 -3.59 0.78
CA GLY A 188 18.20 -3.79 0.10
C GLY A 188 18.20 -3.05 -1.23
N TYR A 189 17.44 -3.56 -2.20
CA TYR A 189 17.26 -2.87 -3.48
C TYR A 189 15.81 -2.86 -3.93
N LYS A 190 15.48 -1.85 -4.73
CA LYS A 190 14.30 -1.79 -5.60
C LYS A 190 14.76 -1.27 -6.94
N LEU A 191 14.41 -1.95 -8.02
CA LEU A 191 14.66 -1.50 -9.39
C LEU A 191 13.37 -1.49 -10.19
N MET A 192 13.29 -0.55 -11.11
CA MET A 192 12.22 -0.39 -12.09
C MET A 192 12.87 -0.17 -13.44
N TYR A 193 12.51 -0.99 -14.42
CA TYR A 193 13.09 -0.93 -15.77
C TYR A 193 12.00 -1.10 -16.82
N SER A 194 11.82 -0.10 -17.68
CA SER A 194 10.74 -0.10 -18.68
C SER A 194 11.04 -1.07 -19.81
N ILE A 195 10.08 -1.94 -20.10
CA ILE A 195 10.15 -2.94 -21.17
C ILE A 195 8.81 -2.94 -21.90
N GLY A 196 8.87 -2.81 -23.23
CA GLY A 196 7.70 -2.83 -24.09
C GLY A 196 7.31 -4.25 -24.48
N PHE A 197 6.01 -4.55 -24.42
CA PHE A 197 5.42 -5.78 -24.94
C PHE A 197 4.33 -5.44 -25.95
N PRO A 198 4.19 -6.21 -27.04
CA PRO A 198 3.04 -6.09 -27.96
C PRO A 198 1.68 -6.20 -27.24
N GLN A 199 1.61 -7.00 -26.17
CA GLN A 199 0.42 -7.22 -25.35
C GLN A 199 0.09 -6.03 -24.43
N THR A 200 1.02 -5.08 -24.25
CA THR A 200 0.84 -3.86 -23.45
C THR A 200 0.96 -2.61 -24.34
N PRO A 201 0.09 -2.46 -25.37
CA PRO A 201 0.17 -1.34 -26.30
C PRO A 201 -0.05 -0.02 -25.57
N GLU A 202 0.27 1.09 -26.23
CA GLU A 202 -0.07 2.42 -25.71
C GLU A 202 -1.59 2.58 -25.63
N LEU A 203 -2.05 3.14 -24.51
CA LEU A 203 -3.47 3.28 -24.23
C LEU A 203 -4.00 4.61 -24.78
N PRO A 204 -5.24 4.66 -25.32
CA PRO A 204 -5.86 5.91 -25.71
C PRO A 204 -5.94 6.91 -24.54
N SER A 205 -5.76 8.21 -24.85
CA SER A 205 -5.82 9.34 -23.89
C SER A 205 -4.77 9.28 -22.76
N ARG A 206 -3.73 8.46 -22.92
CA ARG A 206 -2.56 8.39 -22.04
C ARG A 206 -1.31 8.54 -22.88
N VAL A 207 -0.24 9.01 -22.27
CA VAL A 207 1.08 9.00 -22.89
C VAL A 207 1.96 8.02 -22.13
N ARG A 208 2.52 7.05 -22.85
CA ARG A 208 3.43 6.05 -22.31
C ARG A 208 4.74 6.70 -21.92
N GLY A 209 5.04 6.67 -20.63
CA GLY A 209 6.34 7.04 -20.09
C GLY A 209 7.30 5.86 -20.05
N SER A 210 8.58 6.16 -19.81
CA SER A 210 9.62 5.17 -19.50
C SER A 210 10.22 5.45 -18.12
N VAL A 211 10.52 4.40 -17.37
CA VAL A 211 11.12 4.46 -16.05
C VAL A 211 12.28 3.48 -15.96
N ASN A 212 13.47 3.99 -15.72
CA ASN A 212 14.70 3.22 -15.51
C ASN A 212 15.38 3.76 -14.26
N VAL A 213 15.01 3.22 -13.10
CA VAL A 213 15.39 3.75 -11.79
C VAL A 213 15.78 2.62 -10.87
N PHE A 214 16.82 2.84 -10.07
CA PHE A 214 17.14 1.98 -8.93
C PHE A 214 17.13 2.78 -7.63
N PHE A 215 16.85 2.07 -6.54
CA PHE A 215 17.00 2.52 -5.17
C PHE A 215 17.80 1.46 -4.42
N LEU A 216 18.89 1.87 -3.79
CA LEU A 216 19.69 1.04 -2.88
C LEU A 216 19.52 1.57 -1.47
N TYR A 217 19.37 0.64 -0.54
CA TYR A 217 19.09 0.91 0.87
C TYR A 217 20.15 0.22 1.73
N ARG A 218 20.82 0.97 2.59
CA ARG A 218 21.87 0.45 3.48
C ARG A 218 21.52 0.77 4.92
N GLN A 219 21.50 -0.25 5.79
CA GLN A 219 21.29 -0.03 7.22
C GLN A 219 22.56 0.58 7.82
N GLU A 220 22.51 1.84 8.24
CA GLU A 220 23.68 2.47 8.84
C GLU A 220 23.80 2.12 10.33
N HIS A 221 22.69 2.22 11.04
CA HIS A 221 22.51 1.77 12.43
C HIS A 221 21.01 1.59 12.69
N ASP A 222 20.62 1.17 13.91
CA ASP A 222 19.21 0.97 14.25
C ASP A 222 18.36 2.22 13.92
N GLN A 223 17.20 1.98 13.31
CA GLN A 223 16.24 2.98 12.85
C GLN A 223 16.78 4.01 11.84
N CYS A 224 17.94 3.79 11.21
CA CYS A 224 18.48 4.68 10.18
C CYS A 224 18.93 3.92 8.93
N VAL A 225 18.24 4.19 7.82
CA VAL A 225 18.52 3.63 6.50
C VAL A 225 19.03 4.74 5.59
N GLU A 226 20.23 4.54 5.05
CA GLU A 226 20.79 5.34 3.97
C GLU A 226 20.15 4.94 2.65
N VAL A 227 19.87 5.92 1.81
CA VAL A 227 19.29 5.75 0.48
C VAL A 227 20.25 6.34 -0.55
N TYR A 228 20.52 5.57 -1.59
CA TYR A 228 21.18 6.03 -2.81
C TYR A 228 20.35 5.55 -4.00
N ALA A 229 19.84 6.48 -4.80
CA ALA A 229 18.95 6.17 -5.91
C ALA A 229 19.29 7.01 -7.12
N SER A 230 19.29 6.41 -8.30
CA SER A 230 19.51 7.14 -9.54
C SER A 230 18.68 6.55 -10.67
N GLY A 231 18.32 7.38 -11.64
CA GLY A 231 17.47 6.93 -12.72
C GLY A 231 16.92 8.00 -13.63
N VAL A 232 16.25 7.54 -14.68
CA VAL A 232 15.55 8.34 -15.67
C VAL A 232 14.06 8.02 -15.57
N VAL A 233 13.24 9.07 -15.50
CA VAL A 233 11.78 8.98 -15.59
C VAL A 233 11.34 9.94 -16.69
N ALA A 234 10.90 9.39 -17.81
CA ALA A 234 10.49 10.16 -18.97
C ALA A 234 9.02 9.95 -19.29
N HIS A 235 8.41 10.95 -19.93
CA HIS A 235 6.96 11.02 -20.15
C HIS A 235 6.56 10.98 -21.63
N GLY A 236 7.45 10.46 -22.49
CA GLY A 236 7.12 10.04 -23.86
C GLY A 236 7.33 11.07 -24.95
N SER A 237 7.49 12.38 -24.66
CA SER A 237 7.80 13.37 -25.70
C SER A 237 8.94 14.33 -25.32
N SER A 238 9.79 14.65 -26.29
CA SER A 238 10.93 15.58 -26.16
C SER A 238 10.52 17.03 -25.86
N VAL A 239 9.23 17.35 -26.00
CA VAL A 239 8.64 18.68 -25.80
C VAL A 239 8.25 18.95 -24.34
N GLU A 240 8.36 17.96 -23.46
CA GLU A 240 7.86 18.01 -22.08
C GLU A 240 8.96 18.26 -21.02
N SER A 241 9.96 19.07 -21.33
CA SER A 241 11.08 19.39 -20.42
C SER A 241 10.63 19.92 -19.05
N PHE A 242 9.47 20.58 -18.96
CA PHE A 242 8.91 21.06 -17.69
C PHE A 242 8.45 19.91 -16.77
N LEU A 243 8.27 18.68 -17.26
CA LEU A 243 7.95 17.51 -16.43
C LEU A 243 9.17 16.93 -15.72
N VAL A 244 10.40 17.17 -16.20
CA VAL A 244 11.62 16.58 -15.65
C VAL A 244 11.73 16.79 -14.13
N ALA A 245 11.49 18.01 -13.65
CA ALA A 245 11.53 18.32 -12.23
C ALA A 245 10.41 17.61 -11.42
N PRO A 246 9.12 17.71 -11.80
CA PRO A 246 8.05 16.88 -11.21
C PRO A 246 8.34 15.38 -11.19
N SER A 247 8.93 14.82 -12.25
CA SER A 247 9.31 13.41 -12.33
C SER A 247 10.43 13.07 -11.36
N ALA A 248 11.49 13.88 -11.32
CA ALA A 248 12.59 13.70 -10.36
C ALA A 248 12.07 13.77 -8.91
N MET A 249 11.11 14.64 -8.61
CA MET A 249 10.49 14.73 -7.28
C MET A 249 9.81 13.42 -6.83
N LYS A 250 9.45 12.51 -7.74
CA LYS A 250 8.91 11.17 -7.39
C LYS A 250 9.95 10.28 -6.70
N PHE A 251 11.25 10.55 -6.79
CA PHE A 251 12.27 9.81 -6.04
C PHE A 251 12.04 9.85 -4.53
N TYR A 252 11.45 10.94 -4.01
CA TYR A 252 11.10 11.05 -2.59
C TYR A 252 10.07 10.02 -2.10
N THR A 253 9.40 9.29 -3.00
CA THR A 253 8.53 8.16 -2.60
C THR A 253 9.29 7.09 -1.81
N CYS A 254 10.60 6.95 -2.01
CA CYS A 254 11.43 6.01 -1.27
C CYS A 254 11.35 6.19 0.25
N THR A 255 11.19 7.44 0.70
CA THR A 255 11.14 7.82 2.14
C THR A 255 9.92 7.26 2.86
N LYS A 256 8.92 6.74 2.13
CA LYS A 256 7.65 6.25 2.69
C LYS A 256 7.59 4.73 2.79
N TYR A 257 8.55 4.00 2.20
CA TYR A 257 8.49 2.54 2.16
C TYR A 257 8.64 1.89 3.53
N ALA A 258 9.48 2.42 4.43
CA ALA A 258 9.57 1.92 5.81
C ALA A 258 8.20 1.95 6.50
N HIS A 259 7.51 3.09 6.43
CA HIS A 259 6.17 3.23 7.00
C HIS A 259 5.15 2.31 6.31
N CYS A 260 5.25 2.12 4.99
CA CYS A 260 4.42 1.16 4.28
C CYS A 260 4.62 -0.27 4.80
N GLY A 261 5.88 -0.69 5.02
CA GLY A 261 6.23 -1.97 5.64
C GLY A 261 5.64 -2.12 7.05
N GLU A 262 5.75 -1.10 7.89
CA GLU A 262 5.11 -1.07 9.22
C GLU A 262 3.59 -1.28 9.15
N MET A 263 2.91 -0.61 8.21
CA MET A 263 1.45 -0.74 8.04
C MET A 263 1.06 -2.10 7.49
N LYS A 264 1.88 -2.72 6.64
CA LYS A 264 1.73 -4.12 6.24
C LYS A 264 1.84 -5.06 7.45
N LYS A 265 2.87 -4.92 8.29
CA LYS A 265 3.05 -5.75 9.50
C LYS A 265 1.90 -5.60 10.48
N LEU A 266 1.47 -4.36 10.72
CA LEU A 266 0.33 -4.06 11.58
C LEU A 266 -0.96 -4.70 11.05
N THR A 267 -1.20 -4.63 9.73
CA THR A 267 -2.38 -5.22 9.10
C THR A 267 -2.34 -6.74 9.20
N TRP A 268 -1.21 -7.37 8.87
CA TRP A 268 -0.99 -8.81 9.05
C TRP A 268 -1.27 -9.27 10.49
N LEU A 269 -0.69 -8.60 11.48
CA LEU A 269 -0.89 -8.93 12.89
C LEU A 269 -2.37 -8.81 13.29
N MET A 270 -3.08 -7.80 12.78
CA MET A 270 -4.52 -7.67 13.01
C MET A 270 -5.32 -8.85 12.46
N HIS A 271 -5.07 -9.26 11.22
CA HIS A 271 -5.75 -10.42 10.63
C HIS A 271 -5.47 -11.69 11.44
N ARG A 272 -4.21 -11.90 11.82
CA ARG A 272 -3.78 -13.07 12.62
C ARG A 272 -4.46 -13.12 13.98
N ARG A 273 -4.52 -11.99 14.71
CA ARG A 273 -5.17 -11.90 16.02
C ARG A 273 -6.69 -12.10 15.91
N PHE A 274 -7.32 -11.44 14.94
CA PHE A 274 -8.76 -11.58 14.69
C PHE A 274 -9.17 -13.03 14.39
N ALA A 275 -8.40 -13.75 13.58
CA ALA A 275 -8.63 -15.17 13.32
C ALA A 275 -8.51 -16.02 14.59
N THR A 276 -7.56 -15.69 15.47
CA THR A 276 -7.37 -16.35 16.77
C THR A 276 -8.52 -16.05 17.73
N ASP A 277 -8.99 -14.81 17.79
CA ASP A 277 -10.06 -14.39 18.69
C ASP A 277 -11.42 -14.96 18.28
N LYS A 278 -11.68 -15.15 16.97
CA LYS A 278 -12.85 -15.90 16.49
C LYS A 278 -12.90 -17.33 17.04
N GLN A 279 -11.74 -17.96 17.25
CA GLN A 279 -11.66 -19.33 17.76
C GLN A 279 -11.72 -19.40 19.30
N ARG A 280 -11.15 -18.42 19.99
CA ARG A 280 -10.92 -18.49 21.45
C ARG A 280 -11.81 -17.54 22.28
N GLY A 281 -12.51 -16.61 21.63
CA GLY A 281 -13.21 -15.51 22.29
C GLY A 281 -12.25 -14.38 22.69
N ALA A 282 -12.63 -13.14 22.39
CA ALA A 282 -11.79 -11.97 22.71
C ALA A 282 -11.77 -11.71 24.23
N PRO A 283 -10.60 -11.45 24.84
CA PRO A 283 -10.52 -11.10 26.25
C PRO A 283 -11.23 -9.76 26.50
N ILE A 284 -12.23 -9.77 27.37
CA ILE A 284 -12.94 -8.55 27.78
C ILE A 284 -12.01 -7.77 28.72
N GLY A 285 -11.63 -6.55 28.32
CA GLY A 285 -10.77 -5.69 29.12
C GLY A 285 -11.55 -5.04 30.28
N GLU A 286 -11.20 -5.39 31.52
CA GLU A 286 -11.76 -4.76 32.71
C GLU A 286 -11.06 -3.42 33.01
N GLY A 287 -11.87 -2.36 33.16
CA GLY A 287 -11.69 -1.15 33.98
C GLY A 287 -10.46 -0.25 33.80
N ASN A 288 -9.28 -0.78 33.46
CA ASN A 288 -7.99 -0.12 33.55
C ASN A 288 -7.34 -0.02 32.17
N CYS A 289 -6.56 1.04 31.97
CA CYS A 289 -5.76 1.19 30.76
C CYS A 289 -4.68 0.12 30.69
N VAL A 290 -4.61 -0.62 29.57
CA VAL A 290 -3.60 -1.67 29.34
C VAL A 290 -2.16 -1.17 29.40
N ASN A 291 -1.92 0.12 29.12
CA ASN A 291 -0.58 0.68 29.07
C ASN A 291 -0.14 1.28 30.42
N CYS A 292 -0.96 2.14 31.03
CA CYS A 292 -0.59 2.88 32.24
C CYS A 292 -1.28 2.41 33.52
N GLY A 293 -2.17 1.41 33.44
CA GLY A 293 -2.92 0.89 34.59
C GLY A 293 -4.01 1.83 35.14
N ILE A 294 -4.08 3.08 34.67
CA ILE A 294 -5.04 4.07 35.17
C ILE A 294 -6.48 3.59 34.89
N PRO A 295 -7.37 3.58 35.90
CA PRO A 295 -8.78 3.29 35.73
C PRO A 295 -9.45 4.23 34.71
N ILE A 296 -10.16 3.65 33.75
CA ILE A 296 -10.97 4.34 32.76
C ILE A 296 -12.40 4.35 33.29
N SER A 297 -12.75 5.42 34.00
CA SER A 297 -14.07 5.61 34.62
C SER A 297 -15.20 5.55 33.59
N SER A 298 -16.27 4.83 33.92
CA SER A 298 -17.54 4.82 33.20
C SER A 298 -18.42 6.05 33.48
N LYS A 299 -18.06 6.90 34.44
CA LYS A 299 -18.89 8.03 34.87
C LYS A 299 -18.60 9.28 34.02
N ILE A 300 -19.50 9.52 33.08
CA ILE A 300 -19.67 10.77 32.34
C ILE A 300 -20.04 11.88 33.34
N PHE A 301 -19.08 12.71 33.73
CA PHE A 301 -19.36 14.04 34.26
C PHE A 301 -18.46 15.05 33.54
N GLY A 302 -19.07 15.91 32.75
CA GLY A 302 -18.43 17.03 32.05
C GLY A 302 -17.85 16.69 30.67
N ARG A 303 -17.88 17.67 29.77
CA ARG A 303 -17.40 17.65 28.37
C ARG A 303 -15.89 17.34 28.19
N PHE A 304 -15.22 16.80 29.21
CA PHE A 304 -13.79 16.46 29.26
C PHE A 304 -13.53 14.97 29.59
N GLY A 305 -14.55 14.11 29.54
CA GLY A 305 -14.40 12.66 29.75
C GLY A 305 -13.50 12.00 28.70
N ARG A 306 -12.52 11.20 29.14
CA ARG A 306 -11.65 10.39 28.26
C ARG A 306 -12.50 9.37 27.50
N SER A 307 -12.51 9.40 26.17
CA SER A 307 -13.30 8.44 25.37
C SER A 307 -12.86 6.99 25.64
N ARG A 308 -13.81 6.06 25.71
CA ARG A 308 -13.56 4.63 25.85
C ARG A 308 -13.16 4.05 24.50
N ASP A 309 -11.86 3.96 24.25
CA ASP A 309 -11.33 3.20 23.11
C ASP A 309 -10.72 1.89 23.61
N SER A 310 -10.87 0.83 22.82
CA SER A 310 -10.13 -0.42 22.99
C SER A 310 -9.02 -0.50 21.95
N CYS A 311 -7.91 -1.14 22.33
CA CYS A 311 -6.87 -1.50 21.38
C CYS A 311 -7.43 -2.55 20.40
N LYS A 312 -7.26 -2.33 19.09
CA LYS A 312 -7.79 -3.23 18.08
C LYS A 312 -7.10 -4.61 18.03
N LEU A 313 -5.90 -4.73 18.59
CA LEU A 313 -5.11 -5.97 18.60
C LEU A 313 -5.33 -6.83 19.85
N CYS A 314 -5.42 -6.21 21.03
CA CYS A 314 -5.56 -6.95 22.29
C CYS A 314 -6.91 -6.79 22.97
N HIS A 315 -7.82 -6.00 22.39
CA HIS A 315 -9.18 -5.71 22.87
C HIS A 315 -9.29 -5.06 24.26
N ARG A 316 -8.17 -4.80 24.94
CA ARG A 316 -8.11 -4.12 26.23
C ARG A 316 -8.27 -2.60 26.10
N LEU A 317 -8.76 -1.96 27.15
CA LEU A 317 -9.01 -0.52 27.17
C LEU A 317 -7.71 0.30 27.09
N VAL A 318 -7.75 1.42 26.36
CA VAL A 318 -6.64 2.36 26.26
C VAL A 318 -7.13 3.78 26.53
N CYS A 319 -6.46 4.50 27.44
CA CYS A 319 -6.85 5.87 27.77
C CYS A 319 -6.49 6.83 26.63
N GLY A 320 -7.13 8.00 26.60
CA GLY A 320 -6.91 8.99 25.53
C GLY A 320 -5.45 9.43 25.34
N THR A 321 -4.62 9.39 26.40
CA THR A 321 -3.19 9.76 26.37
C THR A 321 -2.29 8.64 25.86
N CYS A 322 -2.59 7.38 26.18
CA CYS A 322 -1.81 6.23 25.72
C CYS A 322 -2.25 5.72 24.35
N ARG A 323 -3.40 6.17 23.85
CA ARG A 323 -3.95 5.71 22.57
C ARG A 323 -3.09 6.17 21.41
N VAL A 324 -2.62 5.21 20.61
CA VAL A 324 -1.97 5.43 19.33
C VAL A 324 -3.01 5.26 18.22
N LYS A 325 -3.22 6.29 17.41
CA LYS A 325 -4.11 6.21 16.24
C LYS A 325 -3.29 5.96 14.98
N LYS A 326 -3.63 4.92 14.21
CA LYS A 326 -3.06 4.66 12.88
C LYS A 326 -4.17 4.74 11.84
N ARG A 327 -3.82 5.20 10.64
CA ARG A 327 -4.69 5.19 9.46
C ARG A 327 -4.37 3.91 8.70
N LEU A 328 -5.35 3.03 8.61
CA LEU A 328 -5.24 1.78 7.87
C LEU A 328 -6.13 1.87 6.64
N ASN A 329 -5.55 1.55 5.50
CA ASN A 329 -6.25 1.47 4.24
C ASN A 329 -6.52 0.02 3.89
N PHE A 330 -7.70 -0.24 3.36
CA PHE A 330 -8.10 -1.58 2.96
C PHE A 330 -8.65 -1.53 1.55
N VAL A 331 -8.24 -2.48 0.71
CA VAL A 331 -8.62 -2.54 -0.69
C VAL A 331 -9.92 -3.34 -0.81
N THR A 332 -10.91 -2.76 -1.49
CA THR A 332 -12.19 -3.42 -1.80
C THR A 332 -12.08 -4.22 -3.09
N LEU A 333 -13.01 -5.15 -3.32
CA LEU A 333 -13.12 -5.90 -4.58
C LEU A 333 -13.29 -5.00 -5.82
N GLU A 334 -13.79 -3.78 -5.64
CA GLU A 334 -13.93 -2.79 -6.72
C GLU A 334 -12.64 -1.97 -6.96
N MET A 335 -11.52 -2.35 -6.34
CA MET A 335 -10.24 -1.63 -6.39
C MET A 335 -10.37 -0.18 -5.91
N THR A 336 -11.27 0.06 -4.96
CA THR A 336 -11.33 1.30 -4.16
C THR A 336 -10.71 1.06 -2.80
N PHE A 337 -10.23 2.11 -2.13
CA PHE A 337 -9.72 1.98 -0.76
C PHE A 337 -10.66 2.61 0.26
N GLU A 338 -10.67 2.01 1.45
CA GLU A 338 -11.34 2.56 2.62
C GLU A 338 -10.30 2.89 3.70
N GLU A 339 -10.10 4.18 3.98
CA GLU A 339 -9.26 4.62 5.11
C GLU A 339 -10.05 4.54 6.42
N ARG A 340 -9.50 3.81 7.39
CA ARG A 340 -10.04 3.71 8.75
C ARG A 340 -9.02 4.18 9.78
N LYS A 341 -9.46 5.07 10.67
CA LYS A 341 -8.68 5.49 11.84
C LYS A 341 -8.90 4.50 12.97
N THR A 342 -7.85 3.74 13.28
CA THR A 342 -7.91 2.63 14.24
C THR A 342 -7.05 2.94 15.46
N SER A 343 -7.57 2.59 16.64
CA SER A 343 -6.93 2.84 17.94
C SER A 343 -6.18 1.60 18.43
N PHE A 344 -4.95 1.81 18.89
CA PHE A 344 -4.06 0.78 19.43
C PHE A 344 -3.45 1.24 20.76
N CYS A 345 -3.01 0.30 21.59
CA CYS A 345 -2.12 0.60 22.70
C CYS A 345 -0.65 0.61 22.23
N PRO A 346 0.25 1.31 22.94
CA PRO A 346 1.66 1.42 22.55
C PRO A 346 2.36 0.07 22.52
N VAL A 347 2.03 -0.83 23.45
CA VAL A 347 2.59 -2.19 23.53
C VAL A 347 2.33 -2.98 22.25
N CYS A 348 1.08 -2.99 21.76
CA CYS A 348 0.74 -3.71 20.53
C CYS A 348 1.28 -3.05 19.27
N ILE A 349 1.44 -1.72 19.24
CA ILE A 349 2.11 -1.04 18.12
C ILE A 349 3.59 -1.40 18.08
N LYS A 350 4.25 -1.39 19.24
CA LYS A 350 5.65 -1.79 19.37
C LYS A 350 5.84 -3.23 18.91
N GLU A 351 5.03 -4.17 19.42
CA GLU A 351 5.00 -5.56 18.97
C GLU A 351 4.82 -5.64 17.44
N ALA A 352 3.86 -4.90 16.88
CA ALA A 352 3.61 -4.90 15.44
C ALA A 352 4.81 -4.45 14.60
N PHE A 353 5.57 -3.46 15.10
CA PHE A 353 6.71 -2.89 14.38
C PHE A 353 8.02 -3.66 14.63
N GLU A 354 8.08 -4.47 15.68
CA GLU A 354 9.21 -5.37 15.98
C GLU A 354 9.07 -6.76 15.32
N ILE A 355 7.92 -7.07 14.70
CA ILE A 355 7.76 -8.28 13.88
C ILE A 355 8.82 -8.29 12.76
N ASP A 356 9.43 -9.45 12.55
CA ASP A 356 10.26 -9.71 11.37
C ASP A 356 9.40 -9.59 10.10
N SER A 357 9.75 -8.64 9.24
CA SER A 357 9.06 -8.40 7.98
C SER A 357 9.05 -9.63 7.07
N GLN A 358 10.05 -10.52 7.19
CA GLN A 358 10.07 -11.78 6.46
C GLN A 358 8.96 -12.74 6.90
N ASP A 359 8.60 -12.78 8.19
CA ASP A 359 7.52 -13.66 8.67
C ASP A 359 6.16 -13.21 8.14
N ALA A 360 5.94 -11.89 8.12
CA ALA A 360 4.74 -11.32 7.51
C ALA A 360 4.70 -11.57 5.99
N ALA A 361 5.84 -11.53 5.32
CA ALA A 361 5.95 -11.83 3.90
C ALA A 361 5.74 -13.34 3.59
N ARG A 362 6.31 -14.26 4.37
CA ARG A 362 6.05 -15.71 4.25
C ARG A 362 4.56 -16.02 4.41
N ALA A 363 3.90 -15.36 5.36
CA ALA A 363 2.47 -15.52 5.54
C ALA A 363 1.67 -15.05 4.30
N GLN A 364 2.12 -14.03 3.57
CA GLN A 364 1.49 -13.59 2.31
C GLN A 364 1.62 -14.65 1.22
N ILE A 365 2.78 -15.27 1.11
CA ILE A 365 3.01 -16.35 0.14
C ILE A 365 2.08 -17.54 0.42
N MET A 366 1.87 -17.85 1.70
CA MET A 366 1.02 -18.97 2.11
C MET A 366 -0.50 -18.68 2.01
N SER A 367 -0.91 -17.42 1.87
CA SER A 367 -2.33 -17.06 1.77
C SER A 367 -2.84 -17.13 0.32
N THR A 368 -4.05 -17.62 0.13
CA THR A 368 -4.75 -17.59 -1.16
C THR A 368 -5.24 -16.16 -1.46
N GLY A 369 -4.37 -15.32 -2.03
CA GLY A 369 -4.66 -13.95 -2.45
C GLY A 369 -4.13 -12.87 -1.50
N SER A 370 -4.41 -11.60 -1.83
CA SER A 370 -3.93 -10.47 -1.04
C SER A 370 -4.60 -10.43 0.34
N GLN A 371 -3.78 -10.29 1.38
CA GLN A 371 -4.24 -10.10 2.77
C GLN A 371 -4.80 -8.70 3.02
N TYR A 372 -4.62 -7.78 2.08
CA TYR A 372 -5.06 -6.38 2.18
C TYR A 372 -6.39 -6.13 1.49
N ALA A 373 -6.91 -7.14 0.79
CA ALA A 373 -8.18 -7.10 0.10
C ALA A 373 -9.31 -7.66 0.98
N TYR A 374 -10.46 -7.01 0.96
CA TYR A 374 -11.69 -7.52 1.56
C TYR A 374 -12.30 -8.60 0.66
N HIS A 375 -12.36 -9.85 1.13
CA HIS A 375 -12.93 -10.96 0.36
C HIS A 375 -14.38 -11.28 0.77
N SER A 376 -14.88 -10.76 1.90
CA SER A 376 -16.25 -11.02 2.37
C SER A 376 -16.85 -9.95 3.30
N GLY A 377 -18.17 -9.96 3.49
CA GLY A 377 -18.85 -9.13 4.50
C GLY A 377 -18.45 -9.47 5.96
N THR A 378 -17.89 -10.65 6.23
CA THR A 378 -17.37 -10.98 7.57
C THR A 378 -16.06 -10.28 7.88
N ASP A 379 -15.34 -9.83 6.86
CA ASP A 379 -14.15 -8.99 7.00
C ASP A 379 -14.52 -7.56 7.45
N TYR A 380 -15.74 -7.14 7.14
CA TYR A 380 -16.27 -5.84 7.52
C TYR A 380 -16.35 -5.65 9.05
N SER A 381 -16.61 -6.73 9.79
CA SER A 381 -16.72 -6.73 11.26
C SER A 381 -15.36 -6.62 11.95
N PHE A 382 -14.28 -7.15 11.36
CA PHE A 382 -12.95 -7.04 11.94
C PHE A 382 -12.44 -5.60 11.94
N ALA A 383 -12.92 -4.73 11.05
CA ALA A 383 -12.43 -3.38 10.92
C ALA A 383 -13.39 -2.31 11.48
N SER A 384 -14.52 -2.70 12.10
CA SER A 384 -15.43 -1.75 12.76
C SER A 384 -14.90 -1.34 14.14
N SER A 385 -14.97 -0.04 14.46
CA SER A 385 -14.67 0.54 15.77
C SER A 385 -15.86 0.49 16.74
N SER A 386 -17.05 0.18 16.24
CA SER A 386 -18.27 0.02 17.02
C SER A 386 -18.30 -1.39 17.58
N GLY A 387 -17.82 -1.57 18.80
CA GLY A 387 -18.05 -2.79 19.57
C GLY A 387 -19.53 -2.95 19.86
N VAL A 388 -20.25 -3.60 18.95
CA VAL A 388 -21.32 -4.52 19.30
C VAL A 388 -20.91 -5.83 18.66
N LEU A 389 -20.49 -6.78 19.50
CA LEU A 389 -20.45 -8.18 19.11
C LEU A 389 -21.90 -8.54 18.73
N PHE A 390 -22.24 -8.47 17.45
CA PHE A 390 -23.38 -9.23 16.94
C PHE A 390 -22.94 -10.68 17.00
N THR A 391 -23.15 -11.31 18.16
CA THR A 391 -23.19 -12.75 18.23
C THR A 391 -24.29 -13.20 17.29
N GLU A 392 -23.97 -14.02 16.29
CA GLU A 392 -24.93 -14.72 15.42
C GLU A 392 -25.78 -15.74 16.22
N ARG A 393 -26.50 -15.28 17.24
CA ARG A 393 -27.38 -16.13 18.06
C ARG A 393 -28.80 -15.59 18.25
N PHE A 394 -29.18 -14.50 17.59
CA PHE A 394 -30.55 -13.97 17.73
C PHE A 394 -31.17 -13.57 16.39
N TRP A 395 -31.59 -14.57 15.61
CA TRP A 395 -32.63 -14.38 14.59
C TRP A 395 -33.62 -15.55 14.52
N HIS A 396 -33.68 -16.41 15.54
CA HIS A 396 -34.67 -17.50 15.57
C HIS A 396 -36.01 -17.10 16.21
N ASP A 397 -36.08 -16.01 16.98
CA ASP A 397 -37.28 -15.65 17.76
C ASP A 397 -37.89 -14.27 17.45
N VAL A 398 -37.47 -13.60 16.37
CA VAL A 398 -38.12 -12.33 15.97
C VAL A 398 -39.31 -12.64 15.07
N GLN A 399 -40.52 -12.50 15.62
CA GLN A 399 -41.77 -12.52 14.86
C GLN A 399 -42.18 -11.08 14.49
N VAL A 400 -42.56 -10.88 13.22
CA VAL A 400 -43.17 -9.63 12.77
C VAL A 400 -44.68 -9.85 12.69
N SER A 401 -45.41 -9.03 13.44
CA SER A 401 -46.87 -9.04 13.49
C SER A 401 -47.40 -7.77 12.83
N ILE A 402 -48.20 -7.90 11.77
CA ILE A 402 -48.89 -6.76 11.16
C ILE A 402 -50.34 -6.78 11.63
N VAL A 403 -50.81 -5.67 12.19
CA VAL A 403 -52.21 -5.45 12.54
C VAL A 403 -52.84 -4.65 11.41
N LEU A 404 -53.78 -5.24 10.69
CA LEU A 404 -54.52 -4.56 9.64
C LEU A 404 -55.80 -3.98 10.24
N GLY A 405 -55.95 -2.65 10.18
CA GLY A 405 -57.16 -1.95 10.56
C GLY A 405 -57.55 -0.97 9.46
N VAL A 406 -58.76 -1.10 8.93
CA VAL A 406 -59.36 -0.09 8.05
C VAL A 406 -60.63 0.40 8.74
N GLY A 407 -60.69 1.69 9.08
CA GLY A 407 -61.91 2.34 9.54
C GLY A 407 -62.46 1.86 10.90
N GLY A 408 -61.62 1.82 11.94
CA GLY A 408 -62.08 1.81 13.33
C GLY A 408 -62.53 0.47 13.94
N LEU A 409 -62.37 -0.67 13.26
CA LEU A 409 -62.57 -2.00 13.85
C LEU A 409 -61.35 -2.90 13.59
N MET A 410 -60.79 -3.48 14.65
CA MET A 410 -59.61 -4.35 14.63
C MET A 410 -59.96 -5.71 14.01
N ALA A 411 -59.32 -6.08 12.90
CA ALA A 411 -59.51 -7.37 12.25
C ALA A 411 -58.16 -8.12 12.11
N GLY A 412 -57.83 -8.93 13.13
CA GLY A 412 -56.83 -10.00 13.06
C GLY A 412 -55.35 -9.58 13.04
N THR A 413 -54.49 -10.45 13.56
CA THR A 413 -53.03 -10.34 13.52
C THR A 413 -52.48 -11.51 12.74
N ILE A 414 -51.68 -11.24 11.71
CA ILE A 414 -50.96 -12.28 10.96
C ILE A 414 -49.48 -12.17 11.32
N THR A 415 -48.91 -13.28 11.76
CA THR A 415 -47.51 -13.37 12.20
C THR A 415 -46.68 -14.20 11.21
N TRP A 416 -45.49 -13.71 10.87
CA TRP A 416 -44.56 -14.42 9.99
C TRP A 416 -43.17 -14.55 10.64
N PRO A 417 -42.52 -15.72 10.52
CA PRO A 417 -41.12 -15.86 10.91
C PRO A 417 -40.18 -15.22 9.87
N VAL A 418 -39.34 -14.28 10.33
CA VAL A 418 -38.43 -13.46 9.51
C VAL A 418 -37.34 -14.29 8.79
N GLY A 419 -37.16 -15.55 9.19
CA GLY A 419 -36.24 -16.49 8.55
C GLY A 419 -36.68 -17.00 7.17
N THR A 420 -37.92 -16.74 6.74
CA THR A 420 -38.43 -17.19 5.44
C THR A 420 -38.25 -16.11 4.36
N ARG A 421 -38.11 -16.53 3.10
CA ARG A 421 -37.97 -15.62 1.94
C ARG A 421 -39.14 -14.63 1.84
N LEU A 422 -40.34 -15.07 2.22
CA LEU A 422 -41.56 -14.24 2.29
C LEU A 422 -41.50 -13.24 3.46
N GLY A 423 -41.01 -13.65 4.64
CA GLY A 423 -40.88 -12.79 5.82
C GLY A 423 -39.90 -11.62 5.64
N ARG A 424 -38.82 -11.81 4.87
CA ARG A 424 -37.89 -10.71 4.53
C ARG A 424 -38.50 -9.69 3.58
N VAL A 425 -39.22 -10.16 2.56
CA VAL A 425 -39.92 -9.29 1.58
C VAL A 425 -41.01 -8.47 2.27
N VAL A 426 -41.74 -9.05 3.22
CA VAL A 426 -42.76 -8.34 4.01
C VAL A 426 -42.12 -7.31 4.96
N ALA A 427 -40.97 -7.61 5.58
CA ALA A 427 -40.26 -6.65 6.43
C ALA A 427 -39.73 -5.45 5.63
N GLU A 428 -39.20 -5.68 4.43
CA GLU A 428 -38.76 -4.59 3.53
C GLU A 428 -39.94 -3.74 3.04
N LEU A 429 -41.08 -4.36 2.70
CA LEU A 429 -42.31 -3.66 2.31
C LEU A 429 -42.90 -2.80 3.44
N VAL A 430 -42.86 -3.26 4.69
CA VAL A 430 -43.32 -2.48 5.86
C VAL A 430 -42.42 -1.28 6.12
N VAL A 431 -41.09 -1.43 6.00
CA VAL A 431 -40.15 -0.31 6.14
C VAL A 431 -40.38 0.74 5.04
N VAL A 432 -40.68 0.32 3.81
CA VAL A 432 -40.99 1.21 2.69
C VAL A 432 -42.34 1.93 2.89
N LEU A 433 -43.37 1.25 3.42
CA LEU A 433 -44.68 1.85 3.71
C LEU A 433 -44.61 2.86 4.87
N VAL A 434 -43.88 2.56 5.94
CA VAL A 434 -43.67 3.51 7.06
C VAL A 434 -42.87 4.73 6.59
N ALA A 435 -41.90 4.55 5.70
CA ALA A 435 -41.14 5.66 5.11
C ALA A 435 -42.01 6.54 4.18
N LEU A 436 -42.96 5.94 3.45
CA LEU A 436 -43.91 6.66 2.59
C LEU A 436 -44.96 7.45 3.41
N ASP A 437 -45.43 6.91 4.54
CA ASP A 437 -46.38 7.59 5.42
C ASP A 437 -45.72 8.81 6.11
N SER A 438 -44.43 8.73 6.43
CA SER A 438 -43.65 9.86 6.93
C SER A 438 -43.30 10.93 5.87
N ALA A 439 -43.50 10.63 4.57
CA ALA A 439 -43.21 11.53 3.47
C ALA A 439 -44.45 12.23 2.88
N LEU A 440 -45.67 11.84 3.30
CA LEU A 440 -46.93 12.44 2.88
C LEU A 440 -47.63 13.26 3.98
N GLY A 441 -46.95 13.46 5.11
CA GLY A 441 -47.40 14.31 6.22
C GLY A 441 -46.57 15.59 6.36
N GLU A 442 -46.63 16.47 5.36
CA GLU A 442 -46.44 17.93 5.51
C GLU A 442 -47.61 18.67 4.86
#